data_AF-A0A2J8U3K9-F1
#
_entry.id   AF-A0A2J8U3K9-F1
#
_cell.length_a   1.000
_cell.length_b   1.000
_cell.length_c   1.000
_cell.angle_alpha   90.00
_cell.angle_beta   90.00
_cell.angle_gamma   90.00
#
_symmetry.space_group_name_H-M   'P 1'
#
loop_
_entity.id
_entity.type
_entity.pdbx_description
1 polymer ?
#
loop_
_entity_poly.entity_id
_entity_poly.type
_entity_poly.pdbx_seq_one_letter_code
_entity_poly.pdbx_strand_id
1 'polypeptide(L)'
;LLYLPFRNCPRFQELESETLKSEEFQKRLHPYKDFIATLGKLSGLHGQDLFGIWSKVYDPLYCESVHNFTLPSWATEDTMTKLRELSELSLLSLYGIHKQKEKSRLQGGVLVNEILNHMKKATQMPSYKKFIMYSAHDTTVSGLQMALDVYNGLLPPYASCHLMELYFEKGEYFVEMYYRNETQHEPYPLMLPGCSPSCPLERFAELVGPVIPQDWSTECMTTNSHQGPAETAHFARRNHVIALPCGRSTCLENTVCSITIMDKDEMVSRDGFYWMPESRAKPSPLLVGDRMTDKDID
;
A
#
# COMPACT_ATOMS: atom_id res chain seq x y z
N LEU A 1 8.69 0.08 -7.54
CA LEU A 1 8.62 0.74 -6.22
C LEU A 1 7.22 0.75 -5.63
N LEU A 2 6.20 1.25 -6.34
CA LEU A 2 4.86 1.48 -5.77
C LEU A 2 3.84 0.33 -5.97
N TYR A 3 4.28 -0.77 -6.55
CA TYR A 3 3.44 -1.95 -6.80
C TYR A 3 3.86 -3.06 -5.85
N LEU A 4 3.31 -3.00 -4.63
CA LEU A 4 3.50 -4.00 -3.59
C LEU A 4 2.33 -5.01 -3.61
N PRO A 5 2.54 -6.25 -3.14
CA PRO A 5 3.83 -6.84 -2.76
C PRO A 5 4.70 -7.19 -3.97
N PHE A 6 6.01 -7.03 -3.86
CA PHE A 6 6.96 -7.53 -4.86
C PHE A 6 6.95 -9.06 -4.87
N ARG A 7 6.54 -9.64 -6.01
CA ARG A 7 6.43 -11.10 -6.18
C ARG A 7 7.71 -11.74 -6.74
N ASN A 8 8.60 -10.96 -7.34
CA ASN A 8 9.90 -11.40 -7.85
C ASN A 8 10.97 -11.49 -6.75
N CYS A 9 10.60 -12.02 -5.58
CA CYS A 9 11.48 -12.18 -4.43
C CYS A 9 11.31 -13.58 -3.81
N PRO A 10 12.17 -14.55 -4.17
CA PRO A 10 12.07 -15.93 -3.68
C PRO A 10 12.02 -16.04 -2.15
N ARG A 11 12.88 -15.29 -1.43
CA ARG A 11 12.86 -15.29 0.04
C ARG A 11 11.52 -14.83 0.62
N PHE A 12 10.86 -13.85 0.00
CA PHE A 12 9.53 -13.41 0.45
C PHE A 12 8.47 -14.51 0.25
N GLN A 13 8.53 -15.26 -0.85
CA GLN A 13 7.62 -16.40 -1.07
C GLN A 13 7.82 -17.52 -0.02
N GLU A 14 9.06 -17.75 0.43
CA GLU A 14 9.35 -18.65 1.55
C GLU A 14 8.70 -18.14 2.85
N LEU A 15 8.83 -16.84 3.15
CA LEU A 15 8.22 -16.24 4.34
C LEU A 15 6.69 -16.31 4.32
N GLU A 16 6.05 -16.15 3.16
CA GLU A 16 4.61 -16.38 3.00
C GLU A 16 4.26 -17.84 3.34
N SER A 17 5.02 -18.80 2.79
CA SER A 17 4.85 -20.23 3.05
C SER A 17 5.08 -20.62 4.52
N GLU A 18 6.07 -20.01 5.19
CA GLU A 18 6.34 -20.15 6.62
C GLU A 18 5.18 -19.59 7.45
N THR A 19 4.64 -18.43 7.05
CA THR A 19 3.52 -17.77 7.74
C THR A 19 2.27 -18.63 7.74
N LEU A 20 1.92 -19.23 6.60
CA LEU A 20 0.77 -20.13 6.50
C LEU A 20 0.87 -21.34 7.44
N LYS A 21 2.10 -21.76 7.79
CA LYS A 21 2.36 -22.87 8.73
C LYS A 21 2.49 -22.41 10.19
N SER A 22 2.60 -21.10 10.44
CA SER A 22 2.80 -20.56 11.78
C SER A 22 1.58 -20.76 12.68
N GLU A 23 1.83 -21.03 13.97
CA GLU A 23 0.77 -21.22 14.97
C GLU A 23 -0.14 -19.99 15.08
N GLU A 24 0.46 -18.80 15.11
CA GLU A 24 -0.30 -17.55 15.27
C GLU A 24 -1.26 -17.29 14.09
N PHE A 25 -0.81 -17.54 12.85
CA PHE A 25 -1.70 -17.44 11.70
C PHE A 25 -2.83 -18.47 11.76
N GLN A 26 -2.50 -19.73 12.05
CA GLN A 26 -3.49 -20.81 12.15
C GLN A 26 -4.51 -20.56 13.26
N LYS A 27 -4.09 -19.99 14.39
CA LYS A 27 -4.96 -19.60 15.50
C LYS A 27 -5.96 -18.53 15.09
N ARG A 28 -5.54 -17.51 14.35
CA ARG A 28 -6.43 -16.44 13.84
C ARG A 28 -7.39 -16.94 12.75
N LEU A 29 -6.94 -17.89 11.94
CA LEU A 29 -7.76 -18.48 10.87
C LEU A 29 -8.78 -19.50 11.40
N HIS A 30 -8.46 -20.19 12.49
CA HIS A 30 -9.26 -21.30 13.02
C HIS A 30 -10.76 -21.01 13.19
N PRO A 31 -11.19 -19.85 13.74
CA PRO A 31 -12.60 -19.52 13.90
C PRO A 31 -13.40 -19.44 12.59
N TYR A 32 -12.73 -19.26 11.45
CA TYR A 32 -13.38 -19.07 10.15
C TYR A 32 -13.42 -20.35 9.30
N LYS A 33 -12.90 -21.49 9.77
CA LYS A 33 -12.78 -22.72 8.96
C LYS A 33 -14.12 -23.18 8.37
N ASP A 34 -15.18 -23.20 9.18
CA ASP A 34 -16.51 -23.63 8.73
C ASP A 34 -17.13 -22.61 7.76
N PHE A 35 -16.88 -21.32 7.99
CA PHE A 35 -17.32 -20.26 7.10
C PHE A 35 -16.65 -20.38 5.72
N ILE A 36 -15.32 -20.55 5.68
CA ILE A 36 -14.56 -20.72 4.43
C ILE A 36 -15.03 -21.96 3.66
N ALA A 37 -15.30 -23.08 4.34
CA ALA A 37 -15.82 -24.29 3.72
C ALA A 37 -17.19 -24.09 3.08
N THR A 38 -18.06 -23.31 3.73
CA THR A 38 -19.38 -22.95 3.21
C THR A 38 -19.28 -21.97 2.03
N LEU A 39 -18.37 -21.00 2.14
CA LEU A 39 -18.17 -19.96 1.14
C LEU A 39 -17.85 -20.54 -0.24
N GLY A 40 -17.03 -21.59 -0.32
CA GLY A 40 -16.69 -22.22 -1.60
C GLY A 40 -17.90 -22.81 -2.35
N LYS A 41 -18.96 -23.21 -1.64
CA LYS A 41 -20.22 -23.67 -2.27
C LYS A 41 -21.08 -22.50 -2.74
N LEU A 42 -21.05 -21.39 -2.01
CA LEU A 42 -21.86 -20.20 -2.29
C LEU A 42 -21.28 -19.34 -3.40
N SER A 43 -19.95 -19.14 -3.40
CA SER A 43 -19.24 -18.33 -4.40
C SER A 43 -18.97 -19.10 -5.71
N GLY A 44 -19.05 -20.43 -5.68
CA GLY A 44 -18.61 -21.28 -6.79
C GLY A 44 -17.08 -21.38 -6.96
N LEU A 45 -16.32 -20.76 -6.05
CA LEU A 45 -14.85 -20.76 -6.07
C LEU A 45 -14.31 -21.70 -5.00
N HIS A 46 -13.90 -22.90 -5.39
CA HIS A 46 -13.29 -23.88 -4.49
C HIS A 46 -11.80 -23.59 -4.25
N GLY A 47 -11.32 -23.98 -3.06
CA GLY A 47 -9.89 -23.98 -2.73
C GLY A 47 -9.21 -22.61 -2.76
N GLN A 48 -9.95 -21.51 -2.59
CA GLN A 48 -9.34 -20.19 -2.49
C GLN A 48 -8.54 -20.07 -1.18
N ASP A 49 -7.33 -19.53 -1.30
CA ASP A 49 -6.61 -18.98 -0.15
C ASP A 49 -7.26 -17.66 0.29
N LEU A 50 -6.75 -17.07 1.39
CA LEU A 50 -7.31 -15.82 1.91
C LEU A 50 -7.24 -14.68 0.89
N PHE A 51 -6.19 -14.64 0.05
CA PHE A 51 -6.05 -13.64 -1.00
C PHE A 51 -7.12 -13.81 -2.09
N GLY A 52 -7.45 -15.06 -2.47
CA GLY A 52 -8.55 -15.37 -3.37
C GLY A 52 -9.92 -15.03 -2.79
N ILE A 53 -10.14 -15.27 -1.49
CA ILE A 53 -11.37 -14.85 -0.80
C ILE A 53 -11.51 -13.32 -0.83
N TRP A 54 -10.42 -12.61 -0.54
CA TRP A 54 -10.42 -11.16 -0.59
C TRP A 54 -10.70 -10.62 -2.00
N SER A 55 -9.85 -10.96 -2.96
CA SER A 55 -9.86 -10.36 -4.31
C SER A 55 -11.01 -10.82 -5.22
N LYS A 56 -11.58 -12.02 -4.98
CA LYS A 56 -12.61 -12.58 -5.88
C LYS A 56 -13.98 -12.71 -5.24
N VAL A 57 -14.11 -12.47 -3.94
CA VAL A 57 -15.39 -12.57 -3.23
C VAL A 57 -15.69 -11.29 -2.48
N TYR A 58 -14.85 -10.90 -1.52
CA TYR A 58 -15.10 -9.71 -0.72
C TYR A 58 -15.09 -8.44 -1.56
N ASP A 59 -14.01 -8.19 -2.31
CA ASP A 59 -13.85 -6.95 -3.08
C ASP A 59 -14.97 -6.75 -4.12
N PRO A 60 -15.34 -7.76 -4.95
CA PRO A 60 -16.49 -7.62 -5.85
C PRO A 60 -17.80 -7.28 -5.13
N LEU A 61 -18.12 -7.98 -4.03
CA LEU A 61 -19.34 -7.73 -3.26
C LEU A 61 -19.32 -6.34 -2.60
N TYR A 62 -18.16 -5.92 -2.08
CA TYR A 62 -18.00 -4.59 -1.50
C TYR A 62 -18.21 -3.51 -2.58
N CYS A 63 -17.58 -3.64 -3.73
CA CYS A 63 -17.77 -2.76 -4.88
C CYS A 63 -19.23 -2.70 -5.35
N GLU A 64 -19.88 -3.85 -5.51
CA GLU A 64 -21.29 -3.92 -5.86
C GLU A 64 -22.16 -3.19 -4.82
N SER A 65 -21.88 -3.39 -3.52
CA SER A 65 -22.62 -2.75 -2.43
C SER A 65 -22.47 -1.22 -2.44
N VAL A 66 -21.27 -0.70 -2.66
CA VAL A 66 -20.99 0.75 -2.75
C VAL A 66 -21.75 1.40 -3.90
N HIS A 67 -22.00 0.65 -4.97
CA HIS A 67 -22.75 1.12 -6.15
C HIS A 67 -24.24 0.72 -6.11
N ASN A 68 -24.75 0.32 -4.95
CA ASN A 68 -26.15 -0.06 -4.73
C ASN A 68 -26.67 -1.19 -5.64
N PHE A 69 -25.79 -2.12 -6.04
CA PHE A 69 -26.23 -3.35 -6.69
C PHE A 69 -26.89 -4.29 -5.66
N THR A 70 -27.86 -5.08 -6.13
CA THR A 70 -28.45 -6.13 -5.33
C THR A 70 -27.47 -7.29 -5.16
N LEU A 71 -26.98 -7.48 -3.94
CA LEU A 71 -26.10 -8.59 -3.59
C LEU A 71 -26.84 -9.94 -3.58
N PRO A 72 -26.14 -11.07 -3.76
CA PRO A 72 -26.74 -12.40 -3.60
C PRO A 72 -27.26 -12.61 -2.18
N SER A 73 -28.29 -13.45 -2.02
CA SER A 73 -29.00 -13.64 -0.74
C SER A 73 -28.13 -14.10 0.43
N TRP A 74 -26.99 -14.75 0.14
CA TRP A 74 -26.05 -15.21 1.15
C TRP A 74 -25.06 -14.13 1.59
N ALA A 75 -24.89 -13.03 0.83
CA ALA A 75 -24.03 -11.91 1.19
C ALA A 75 -24.72 -10.98 2.21
N THR A 76 -25.05 -11.56 3.36
CA THR A 76 -25.61 -10.87 4.53
C THR A 76 -24.57 -9.98 5.21
N GLU A 77 -24.99 -9.10 6.11
CA GLU A 77 -24.08 -8.26 6.91
C GLU A 77 -23.03 -9.07 7.68
N ASP A 78 -23.45 -10.17 8.32
CA ASP A 78 -22.54 -11.11 9.02
C ASP A 78 -21.53 -11.73 8.05
N THR A 79 -21.98 -12.09 6.85
CA THR A 79 -21.10 -12.64 5.81
C THR A 79 -20.09 -11.61 5.31
N MET A 80 -20.54 -10.38 5.05
CA MET A 80 -19.66 -9.28 4.64
C MET A 80 -18.66 -8.92 5.73
N THR A 81 -19.06 -8.97 7.00
CA THR A 81 -18.16 -8.76 8.15
C THR A 81 -17.07 -9.83 8.21
N LYS A 82 -17.44 -11.11 8.14
CA LYS A 82 -16.46 -12.22 8.14
C LYS A 82 -15.54 -12.18 6.91
N LEU A 83 -16.07 -11.82 5.75
CA LEU A 83 -15.26 -11.63 4.54
C LEU A 83 -14.24 -10.50 4.73
N ARG A 84 -14.67 -9.35 5.28
CA ARG A 84 -13.77 -8.24 5.60
C ARG A 84 -12.68 -8.65 6.59
N GLU A 85 -13.03 -9.32 7.68
CA GLU A 85 -12.07 -9.78 8.69
C GLU A 85 -11.06 -10.78 8.10
N LEU A 86 -11.48 -11.66 7.19
CA LEU A 86 -10.59 -12.54 6.44
C LEU A 86 -9.68 -11.79 5.47
N SER A 87 -10.18 -10.73 4.83
CA SER A 87 -9.36 -9.84 3.99
C SER A 87 -8.33 -9.07 4.80
N GLU A 88 -8.71 -8.52 5.96
CA GLU A 88 -7.80 -7.89 6.91
C GLU A 88 -6.73 -8.88 7.38
N LEU A 89 -7.12 -10.12 7.73
CA LEU A 89 -6.18 -11.19 8.07
C LEU A 89 -5.25 -11.55 6.90
N SER A 90 -5.77 -11.59 5.67
CA SER A 90 -4.99 -11.81 4.46
C SER A 90 -3.87 -10.78 4.36
N LEU A 91 -4.22 -9.49 4.45
CA LEU A 91 -3.28 -8.38 4.32
C LEU A 91 -2.28 -8.32 5.49
N LEU A 92 -2.75 -8.58 6.71
CA LEU A 92 -1.89 -8.70 7.90
C LEU A 92 -0.89 -9.85 7.77
N SER A 93 -1.32 -11.01 7.28
CA SER A 93 -0.45 -12.18 7.10
C SER A 93 0.57 -11.98 5.97
N LEU A 94 0.25 -11.16 4.98
CA LEU A 94 1.14 -10.85 3.86
C LEU A 94 2.40 -10.12 4.34
N TYR A 95 2.25 -9.11 5.21
CA TYR A 95 3.37 -8.27 5.66
C TYR A 95 3.86 -8.58 7.08
N GLY A 96 3.05 -9.23 7.92
CA GLY A 96 3.36 -9.46 9.32
C GLY A 96 3.01 -10.86 9.82
N ILE A 97 2.53 -10.93 11.07
CA ILE A 97 2.23 -12.12 11.88
C ILE A 97 3.46 -12.99 12.17
N HIS A 98 4.20 -13.35 11.13
CA HIS A 98 5.41 -14.14 11.20
C HIS A 98 6.55 -13.40 10.50
N LYS A 99 7.67 -13.22 11.20
CA LYS A 99 8.89 -12.57 10.70
C LYS A 99 8.65 -11.21 10.02
N GLN A 100 7.79 -10.38 10.62
CA GLN A 100 7.41 -9.06 10.06
C GLN A 100 8.61 -8.21 9.66
N LYS A 101 9.64 -8.06 10.52
CA LYS A 101 10.82 -7.26 10.18
C LYS A 101 11.53 -7.75 8.90
N GLU A 102 11.64 -9.06 8.71
CA GLU A 102 12.26 -9.65 7.51
C GLU A 102 11.41 -9.37 6.27
N LYS A 103 10.09 -9.55 6.37
CA LYS A 103 9.15 -9.17 5.30
C LYS A 103 9.19 -7.69 4.98
N SER A 104 9.27 -6.83 5.99
CA SER A 104 9.36 -5.37 5.82
C SER A 104 10.57 -4.99 4.99
N ARG A 105 11.75 -5.59 5.24
CA ARG A 105 12.96 -5.37 4.42
C ARG A 105 12.74 -5.71 2.94
N LEU A 106 11.98 -6.75 2.66
CA LEU A 106 11.71 -7.22 1.30
C LEU A 106 10.52 -6.51 0.63
N GLN A 107 9.74 -5.71 1.37
CA GLN A 107 8.51 -5.08 0.90
C GLN A 107 8.48 -3.57 1.22
N GLY A 108 7.73 -3.14 2.24
CA GLY A 108 7.51 -1.72 2.56
C GLY A 108 8.78 -0.95 2.90
N GLY A 109 9.81 -1.63 3.40
CA GLY A 109 11.13 -1.07 3.69
C GLY A 109 11.83 -0.45 2.48
N VAL A 110 11.53 -0.93 1.26
CA VAL A 110 12.01 -0.31 0.03
C VAL A 110 11.41 1.09 -0.14
N LEU A 111 10.12 1.26 0.16
CA LEU A 111 9.47 2.57 0.12
C LEU A 111 9.93 3.44 1.29
N VAL A 112 10.03 2.91 2.51
CA VAL A 112 10.60 3.63 3.66
C VAL A 112 11.98 4.22 3.33
N ASN A 113 12.84 3.45 2.67
CA ASN A 113 14.16 3.91 2.23
C ASN A 113 14.06 5.08 1.24
N GLU A 114 13.20 4.98 0.23
CA GLU A 114 13.01 6.07 -0.74
C GLU A 114 12.57 7.36 -0.05
N ILE A 115 11.60 7.27 0.85
CA ILE A 115 11.06 8.42 1.59
C ILE A 115 12.13 9.04 2.49
N LEU A 116 12.83 8.22 3.26
CA LEU A 116 13.92 8.67 4.12
C LEU A 116 15.02 9.37 3.32
N ASN A 117 15.37 8.84 2.15
CA ASN A 117 16.35 9.45 1.26
C ASN A 117 15.88 10.79 0.70
N HIS A 118 14.59 10.93 0.38
CA HIS A 118 14.03 12.23 0.00
C HIS A 118 14.10 13.25 1.14
N MET A 119 13.76 12.84 2.37
CA MET A 119 13.86 13.72 3.55
C MET A 119 15.31 14.17 3.79
N LYS A 120 16.28 13.23 3.78
CA LYS A 120 17.71 13.55 3.92
C LYS A 120 18.24 14.47 2.80
N LYS A 121 17.75 14.28 1.58
CA LYS A 121 18.09 15.16 0.44
C LYS A 121 17.52 16.57 0.64
N ALA A 122 16.33 16.68 1.19
CA ALA A 122 15.69 17.97 1.49
C ALA A 122 16.45 18.77 2.55
N THR A 123 17.06 18.12 3.54
CA THR A 123 17.87 18.81 4.57
C THR A 123 19.20 19.35 4.05
N GLN A 124 19.69 18.82 2.92
CA GLN A 124 21.00 19.17 2.35
C GLN A 124 20.91 20.12 1.15
N MET A 125 19.78 20.12 0.44
CA MET A 125 19.60 20.86 -0.81
C MET A 125 18.54 21.96 -0.67
N PRO A 126 18.93 23.25 -0.69
CA PRO A 126 18.02 24.39 -0.51
C PRO A 126 16.88 24.52 -1.52
N SER A 127 16.95 23.85 -2.67
CA SER A 127 15.93 23.88 -3.73
C SER A 127 15.38 22.49 -4.05
N TYR A 128 15.29 21.62 -3.04
CA TYR A 128 14.70 20.30 -3.21
C TYR A 128 13.17 20.35 -3.40
N LYS A 129 12.59 19.21 -3.76
CA LYS A 129 11.14 19.07 -3.92
C LYS A 129 10.44 19.29 -2.57
N LYS A 130 9.43 20.16 -2.55
CA LYS A 130 8.56 20.41 -1.38
C LYS A 130 7.41 19.42 -1.26
N PHE A 131 7.09 18.71 -2.34
CA PHE A 131 6.00 17.76 -2.37
C PHE A 131 6.31 16.62 -3.33
N ILE A 132 6.04 15.38 -2.90
CA ILE A 132 6.21 14.16 -3.68
C ILE A 132 4.97 13.30 -3.47
N MET A 133 4.23 13.04 -4.54
CA MET A 133 3.01 12.23 -4.46
C MET A 133 3.22 10.88 -5.13
N TYR A 134 2.84 9.82 -4.42
CA TYR A 134 2.84 8.45 -4.88
C TYR A 134 1.40 7.91 -4.93
N SER A 135 0.79 7.95 -6.11
CA SER A 135 -0.48 7.26 -6.34
C SER A 135 -0.24 5.76 -6.41
N ALA A 136 -0.88 4.97 -5.55
CA ALA A 136 -0.61 3.55 -5.39
C ALA A 136 -1.88 2.77 -4.99
N HIS A 137 -1.67 1.60 -4.37
CA HIS A 137 -2.73 0.70 -3.94
C HIS A 137 -2.80 0.63 -2.41
N ASP A 138 -3.88 0.06 -1.90
CA ASP A 138 -4.05 -0.28 -0.48
C ASP A 138 -2.89 -1.13 0.06
N THR A 139 -2.45 -2.13 -0.70
CA THR A 139 -1.29 -2.99 -0.45
C THR A 139 0.01 -2.19 -0.26
N THR A 140 0.16 -1.08 -0.98
CA THR A 140 1.31 -0.17 -0.83
C THR A 140 1.21 0.62 0.46
N VAL A 141 0.03 1.14 0.81
CA VAL A 141 -0.18 1.86 2.09
C VAL A 141 0.02 0.92 3.28
N SER A 142 -0.60 -0.26 3.26
CA SER A 142 -0.43 -1.26 4.31
C SER A 142 1.01 -1.74 4.39
N GLY A 143 1.67 -2.00 3.26
CA GLY A 143 3.07 -2.42 3.23
C GLY A 143 4.00 -1.38 3.85
N LEU A 144 3.80 -0.10 3.52
CA LEU A 144 4.53 1.03 4.13
C LEU A 144 4.29 1.11 5.64
N GLN A 145 3.03 1.12 6.07
CA GLN A 145 2.69 1.24 7.49
C GLN A 145 3.13 0.02 8.32
N MET A 146 3.11 -1.18 7.74
CA MET A 146 3.63 -2.40 8.37
C MET A 146 5.16 -2.37 8.51
N ALA A 147 5.87 -1.75 7.56
CA ALA A 147 7.31 -1.55 7.66
C ALA A 147 7.67 -0.51 8.73
N LEU A 148 6.86 0.55 8.86
CA LEU A 148 6.97 1.56 9.91
C LEU A 148 6.40 1.08 11.27
N ASP A 149 5.74 -0.07 11.31
CA ASP A 149 5.08 -0.63 12.50
C ASP A 149 4.02 0.31 13.12
N VAL A 150 3.22 0.94 12.25
CA VAL A 150 2.14 1.88 12.60
C VAL A 150 0.79 1.52 11.95
N TYR A 151 0.70 0.35 11.32
CA TYR A 151 -0.53 -0.11 10.67
C TYR A 151 -1.61 -0.46 11.70
N ASN A 152 -2.85 -0.01 11.45
CA ASN A 152 -3.97 -0.19 12.39
C ASN A 152 -4.71 -1.53 12.23
N GLY A 153 -4.35 -2.36 11.25
CA GLY A 153 -4.97 -3.66 11.00
C GLY A 153 -6.17 -3.65 10.05
N LEU A 154 -6.68 -2.47 9.68
CA LEU A 154 -7.86 -2.31 8.83
C LEU A 154 -7.47 -2.12 7.37
N LEU A 155 -8.28 -2.63 6.44
CA LEU A 155 -8.07 -2.41 5.01
C LEU A 155 -8.02 -0.90 4.71
N PRO A 156 -6.97 -0.40 4.04
CA PRO A 156 -6.91 1.00 3.64
C PRO A 156 -8.11 1.39 2.76
N PRO A 157 -8.96 2.34 3.17
CA PRO A 157 -10.12 2.71 2.37
C PRO A 157 -9.71 3.51 1.12
N TYR A 158 -10.63 3.62 0.16
CA TYR A 158 -10.42 4.41 -1.04
C TYR A 158 -10.04 5.85 -0.71
N ALA A 159 -9.08 6.39 -1.48
CA ALA A 159 -8.51 7.72 -1.27
C ALA A 159 -7.90 7.95 0.13
N SER A 160 -7.64 6.89 0.90
CA SER A 160 -6.85 7.03 2.13
C SER A 160 -5.42 7.48 1.79
N CYS A 161 -4.83 8.26 2.70
CA CYS A 161 -3.54 8.88 2.49
C CYS A 161 -2.67 8.83 3.74
N HIS A 162 -1.47 8.25 3.58
CA HIS A 162 -0.41 8.30 4.58
C HIS A 162 0.49 9.50 4.28
N LEU A 163 0.49 10.46 5.21
CA LEU A 163 1.27 11.69 5.14
C LEU A 163 2.55 11.51 5.95
N MET A 164 3.68 11.93 5.38
CA MET A 164 4.94 12.08 6.10
C MET A 164 5.47 13.48 5.85
N GLU A 165 5.66 14.22 6.93
CA GLU A 165 5.98 15.64 6.94
C GLU A 165 7.33 15.86 7.61
N LEU A 166 8.20 16.66 6.98
CA LEU A 166 9.54 16.96 7.48
C LEU A 166 9.62 18.43 7.92
N TYR A 167 9.65 18.65 9.22
CA TYR A 167 9.73 19.97 9.84
C TYR A 167 11.16 20.39 10.17
N PHE A 168 11.42 21.70 10.18
CA PHE A 168 12.66 22.29 10.68
C PHE A 168 12.36 23.23 11.86
N GLU A 169 12.95 22.98 13.02
CA GLU A 169 12.82 23.83 14.20
C GLU A 169 14.16 23.95 14.93
N LYS A 170 14.59 25.19 15.24
CA LYS A 170 15.77 25.50 16.07
C LYS A 170 17.06 24.79 15.62
N GLY A 171 17.24 24.56 14.32
CA GLY A 171 18.44 23.91 13.78
C GLY A 171 18.33 22.39 13.63
N GLU A 172 17.21 21.79 14.02
CA GLU A 172 16.97 20.34 13.94
C GLU A 172 15.77 20.03 13.03
N TYR A 173 15.76 18.82 12.48
CA TYR A 173 14.69 18.33 11.62
C TYR A 173 13.87 17.25 12.30
N PHE A 174 12.55 17.27 12.10
CA PHE A 174 11.58 16.37 12.73
C PHE A 174 10.64 15.76 11.69
N VAL A 175 10.30 14.49 11.86
CA VAL A 175 9.36 13.76 11.01
C VAL A 175 8.06 13.57 11.78
N GLU A 176 6.96 14.00 11.18
CA GLU A 176 5.61 13.74 11.67
C GLU A 176 4.86 12.90 10.65
N MET A 177 4.04 11.97 11.13
CA MET A 177 3.29 11.06 10.28
C MET A 177 1.81 11.14 10.61
N TYR A 178 0.97 11.10 9.58
CA TYR A 178 -0.47 11.12 9.74
C TYR A 178 -1.13 10.13 8.77
N TYR A 179 -2.33 9.66 9.12
CA TYR A 179 -3.14 8.81 8.26
C TYR A 179 -4.54 9.38 8.11
N ARG A 180 -4.85 9.89 6.91
CA ARG A 180 -6.18 10.33 6.55
C ARG A 180 -6.92 9.18 5.88
N ASN A 181 -7.69 8.43 6.65
CA ASN A 181 -8.51 7.30 6.18
C ASN A 181 -10.02 7.59 6.20
N GLU A 182 -10.43 8.77 6.67
CA GLU A 182 -11.83 9.20 6.69
C GLU A 182 -11.91 10.68 6.30
N THR A 183 -12.95 11.07 5.56
CA THR A 183 -13.09 12.46 5.08
C THR A 183 -13.61 13.42 6.14
N GLN A 184 -14.39 12.90 7.09
CA GLN A 184 -15.11 13.67 8.11
C GLN A 184 -14.23 14.05 9.33
N HIS A 185 -13.01 13.51 9.38
CA HIS A 185 -12.08 13.70 10.48
C HIS A 185 -10.74 14.25 9.98
N GLU A 186 -10.03 14.95 10.86
CA GLU A 186 -8.64 15.32 10.62
C GLU A 186 -7.77 14.06 10.54
N PRO A 187 -6.63 14.10 9.81
CA PRO A 187 -5.71 12.97 9.72
C PRO A 187 -5.27 12.46 11.09
N TYR A 188 -5.36 11.15 11.32
CA TYR A 188 -4.97 10.55 12.59
C TYR A 188 -3.45 10.61 12.75
N PRO A 189 -2.91 11.11 13.88
CA PRO A 189 -1.47 11.13 14.11
C PRO A 189 -0.94 9.70 14.27
N LEU A 190 0.15 9.39 13.57
CA LEU A 190 0.88 8.13 13.68
C LEU A 190 2.20 8.36 14.40
N MET A 191 2.55 7.46 15.30
CA MET A 191 3.77 7.56 16.11
C MET A 191 4.65 6.33 15.88
N LEU A 192 5.88 6.56 15.42
CA LEU A 192 6.85 5.50 15.24
C LEU A 192 7.18 4.86 16.60
N PRO A 193 7.07 3.53 16.77
CA PRO A 193 7.38 2.89 18.04
C PRO A 193 8.80 3.22 18.52
N GLY A 194 8.91 3.75 19.75
CA GLY A 194 10.18 4.20 20.31
C GLY A 194 10.60 5.63 19.94
N CYS A 195 9.68 6.44 19.38
CA CYS A 195 9.86 7.87 19.13
C CYS A 195 8.67 8.70 19.63
N SER A 196 8.78 10.03 19.57
CA SER A 196 7.67 10.99 19.77
C SER A 196 6.85 11.17 18.48
N PRO A 197 5.63 11.74 18.55
CA PRO A 197 4.85 12.09 17.36
C PRO A 197 5.61 13.00 16.39
N SER A 198 6.38 13.96 16.92
CA SER A 198 7.37 14.74 16.18
C SER A 198 8.75 14.13 16.42
N CYS A 199 9.17 13.23 15.53
CA CYS A 199 10.34 12.36 15.73
C CYS A 199 11.59 13.00 15.11
N PRO A 200 12.68 13.25 15.87
CA PRO A 200 13.91 13.78 15.29
C PRO A 200 14.40 12.93 14.11
N LEU A 201 14.75 13.54 12.97
CA LEU A 201 15.06 12.83 11.72
C LEU A 201 16.17 11.77 11.90
N GLU A 202 17.19 12.07 12.72
CA GLU A 202 18.27 11.12 13.02
C GLU A 202 17.77 9.90 13.81
N ARG A 203 16.89 10.13 14.80
CA ARG A 203 16.26 9.04 15.56
C ARG A 203 15.29 8.24 14.70
N PHE A 204 14.54 8.91 13.83
CA PHE A 204 13.69 8.26 12.85
C PHE A 204 14.52 7.31 11.97
N ALA A 205 15.63 7.81 11.40
CA ALA A 205 16.53 7.04 10.55
C ALA A 205 17.12 5.81 11.26
N GLU A 206 17.48 5.94 12.55
CA GLU A 206 17.96 4.83 13.37
C GLU A 206 16.88 3.76 13.55
N LEU A 207 15.67 4.16 13.92
CA LEU A 207 14.56 3.25 14.21
C LEU A 207 14.07 2.49 12.98
N VAL A 208 14.05 3.14 11.80
CA VAL A 208 13.65 2.49 10.55
C VAL A 208 14.80 1.75 9.85
N GLY A 209 16.05 1.98 10.24
CA GLY A 209 17.23 1.34 9.65
C GLY A 209 17.14 -0.19 9.55
N PRO A 210 16.71 -0.92 10.61
CA PRO A 210 16.57 -2.37 10.58
C PRO A 210 15.57 -2.91 9.55
N VAL A 211 14.61 -2.10 9.10
CA VAL A 211 13.62 -2.53 8.08
C VAL A 211 13.99 -2.11 6.66
N ILE A 212 15.12 -1.41 6.46
CA ILE A 212 15.59 -1.00 5.13
C ILE A 212 16.56 -2.06 4.56
N PRO A 213 16.29 -2.62 3.37
CA PRO A 213 17.21 -3.56 2.73
C PRO A 213 18.54 -2.88 2.36
N GLN A 214 19.66 -3.58 2.53
CA GLN A 214 20.98 -3.12 2.10
C GLN A 214 21.20 -3.47 0.62
N ASP A 215 20.89 -4.72 0.26
CA ASP A 215 20.83 -5.20 -1.11
C ASP A 215 19.59 -6.08 -1.25
N TRP A 216 18.51 -5.49 -1.76
CA TRP A 216 17.23 -6.19 -1.92
C TRP A 216 17.36 -7.43 -2.81
N SER A 217 18.24 -7.39 -3.83
CA SER A 217 18.43 -8.51 -4.75
C SER A 217 19.06 -9.71 -4.04
N THR A 218 20.14 -9.47 -3.29
CA THR A 218 20.80 -10.52 -2.50
C THR A 218 19.92 -11.01 -1.36
N GLU A 219 19.22 -10.12 -0.66
CA GLU A 219 18.29 -10.50 0.42
C GLU A 219 17.09 -11.31 -0.07
N CYS A 220 16.72 -11.19 -1.36
CA CYS A 220 15.70 -12.02 -1.98
C CYS A 220 16.19 -13.43 -2.39
N MET A 221 17.50 -13.70 -2.41
CA MET A 221 18.02 -15.03 -2.74
C MET A 221 17.76 -16.01 -1.60
N THR A 222 17.42 -17.26 -1.93
CA THR A 222 17.22 -18.32 -0.94
C THR A 222 18.54 -19.04 -0.65
N THR A 223 18.68 -19.65 0.51
CA THR A 223 19.91 -20.39 0.89
C THR A 223 20.13 -21.67 0.08
N ASN A 224 19.17 -22.09 -0.75
CA ASN A 224 19.21 -23.32 -1.54
C ASN A 224 19.61 -23.11 -3.01
N SER A 225 20.00 -21.91 -3.43
CA SER A 225 20.50 -21.69 -4.79
C SER A 225 21.99 -22.04 -4.94
N HIS A 226 22.34 -23.31 -4.74
CA HIS A 226 23.52 -23.90 -5.39
C HIS A 226 23.10 -24.45 -6.77
N GLN A 227 23.48 -23.71 -7.81
CA GLN A 227 23.67 -24.11 -9.22
C GLN A 227 22.74 -25.22 -9.77
N GLY A 228 21.65 -24.80 -10.42
CA GLY A 228 21.09 -25.49 -11.59
C GLY A 228 21.34 -24.62 -12.84
N PRO A 229 21.52 -25.20 -14.04
CA PRO A 229 21.75 -24.40 -15.24
C PRO A 229 20.55 -23.48 -15.47
N ALA A 230 20.82 -22.24 -15.90
CA ALA A 230 19.79 -21.32 -16.35
C ALA A 230 19.01 -21.97 -17.50
N GLU A 231 17.87 -22.57 -17.18
CA GLU A 231 16.83 -22.78 -18.19
C GLU A 231 16.32 -21.39 -18.57
N THR A 232 16.71 -20.98 -19.78
CA THR A 232 16.08 -19.90 -20.51
C THR A 232 14.61 -20.25 -20.70
N ALA A 233 13.78 -19.87 -19.73
CA ALA A 233 12.36 -19.76 -19.95
C ALA A 233 12.16 -18.67 -21.00
N HIS A 234 12.15 -19.09 -22.27
CA HIS A 234 11.54 -18.34 -23.35
C HIS A 234 10.06 -18.21 -23.01
N PHE A 235 9.72 -17.19 -22.21
CA PHE A 235 8.35 -16.72 -22.15
C PHE A 235 8.09 -16.06 -23.48
N ALA A 236 7.46 -16.82 -24.39
CA ALA A 236 6.88 -16.27 -25.59
C ALA A 236 6.02 -15.07 -25.15
N ARG A 237 6.40 -13.86 -25.60
CA ARG A 237 5.50 -12.72 -25.60
C ARG A 237 4.32 -13.07 -26.51
N ARG A 238 3.34 -13.79 -25.95
CA ARG A 238 1.98 -13.67 -26.45
C ARG A 238 1.49 -12.34 -25.89
N ASN A 239 1.63 -11.31 -26.71
CA ASN A 239 0.71 -10.18 -26.69
C ASN A 239 -0.68 -10.76 -27.00
N HIS A 240 -1.31 -11.37 -26.01
CA HIS A 240 -2.75 -11.29 -25.92
C HIS A 240 -3.00 -9.95 -25.25
N VAL A 241 -3.29 -8.96 -26.09
CA VAL A 241 -4.22 -7.91 -25.68
C VAL A 241 -5.51 -8.67 -25.35
N ILE A 242 -5.63 -9.11 -24.10
CA ILE A 242 -6.95 -9.35 -23.55
C ILE A 242 -7.49 -7.93 -23.39
N ALA A 243 -8.21 -7.47 -24.41
CA ALA A 243 -9.23 -6.48 -24.18
C ALA A 243 -10.17 -7.15 -23.18
N LEU A 244 -9.94 -6.90 -21.88
CA LEU A 244 -10.96 -7.15 -20.89
C LEU A 244 -12.12 -6.26 -21.32
N PRO A 245 -13.28 -6.84 -21.68
CA PRO A 245 -14.45 -6.00 -21.89
C PRO A 245 -14.61 -5.19 -20.61
N CYS A 246 -14.80 -3.88 -20.76
CA CYS A 246 -15.20 -3.02 -19.66
C CYS A 246 -16.58 -3.52 -19.19
N GLY A 247 -16.55 -4.46 -18.25
CA GLY A 247 -17.68 -5.26 -17.80
C GLY A 247 -17.64 -5.25 -16.30
N ARG A 248 -18.47 -4.37 -15.73
CA ARG A 248 -19.04 -4.32 -14.37
C ARG A 248 -18.23 -5.02 -13.26
N SER A 249 -17.88 -4.21 -12.24
CA SER A 249 -17.43 -4.59 -10.89
C SER A 249 -15.93 -4.79 -10.60
N THR A 250 -15.06 -3.92 -11.12
CA THR A 250 -13.80 -3.60 -10.41
C THR A 250 -13.81 -2.11 -10.06
N CYS A 251 -13.79 -1.79 -8.78
CA CYS A 251 -13.52 -0.41 -8.37
C CYS A 251 -12.05 -0.13 -8.67
N LEU A 252 -11.75 1.01 -9.28
CA LEU A 252 -10.37 1.46 -9.41
C LEU A 252 -9.83 1.74 -7.99
N GLU A 253 -9.02 0.82 -7.46
CA GLU A 253 -8.32 0.87 -6.17
C GLU A 253 -7.23 1.95 -6.15
N ASN A 254 -7.59 3.21 -6.41
CA ASN A 254 -6.63 4.30 -6.34
C ASN A 254 -6.59 4.81 -4.89
N THR A 255 -5.58 4.36 -4.17
CA THR A 255 -5.22 4.88 -2.84
C THR A 255 -4.02 5.80 -2.99
N VAL A 256 -4.10 7.03 -2.49
CA VAL A 256 -3.07 8.05 -2.75
C VAL A 256 -2.15 8.13 -1.54
N CYS A 257 -0.87 7.75 -1.69
CA CYS A 257 0.14 8.04 -0.68
C CYS A 257 0.80 9.39 -1.03
N SER A 258 0.51 10.45 -0.29
CA SER A 258 1.13 11.76 -0.51
C SER A 258 2.22 12.00 0.53
N ILE A 259 3.42 12.37 0.09
CA ILE A 259 4.51 12.78 0.97
C ILE A 259 4.71 14.27 0.78
N THR A 260 4.46 15.01 1.85
CA THR A 260 4.58 16.46 1.82
C THR A 260 5.82 16.85 2.60
N ILE A 261 6.89 17.24 1.91
CA ILE A 261 8.10 17.78 2.53
C ILE A 261 7.83 19.27 2.81
N MET A 262 7.11 19.55 3.90
CA MET A 262 6.66 20.89 4.23
C MET A 262 7.69 21.70 5.00
N ASP A 263 7.96 22.90 4.52
CA ASP A 263 8.38 23.99 5.40
C ASP A 263 7.11 24.65 5.97
N LYS A 264 7.02 24.90 7.28
CA LYS A 264 5.79 25.35 7.99
C LYS A 264 5.19 26.63 7.39
N ASP A 265 6.00 27.42 6.69
CA ASP A 265 5.62 28.76 6.24
C ASP A 265 4.94 28.83 4.87
N GLU A 266 4.64 27.71 4.19
CA GLU A 266 4.29 27.77 2.75
C GLU A 266 2.99 27.12 2.26
N MET A 267 2.22 26.39 3.07
CA MET A 267 0.96 25.79 2.63
C MET A 267 -0.21 26.15 3.55
N VAL A 268 -1.35 26.48 2.93
CA VAL A 268 -2.61 26.73 3.62
C VAL A 268 -3.46 25.46 3.52
N SER A 269 -3.83 24.90 4.66
CA SER A 269 -4.85 23.84 4.73
C SER A 269 -6.22 24.47 4.49
N ARG A 270 -6.92 24.00 3.47
CA ARG A 270 -8.35 24.28 3.25
C ARG A 270 -9.03 22.94 2.92
N ASP A 271 -10.06 22.61 3.70
CA ASP A 271 -10.91 21.44 3.50
C ASP A 271 -10.16 20.08 3.44
N GLY A 272 -9.07 19.95 4.21
CA GLY A 272 -8.30 18.71 4.28
C GLY A 272 -7.41 18.43 3.06
N PHE A 273 -7.25 19.41 2.16
CA PHE A 273 -6.25 19.39 1.09
C PHE A 273 -5.23 20.51 1.31
N TYR A 274 -3.95 20.18 1.12
CA TYR A 274 -2.86 21.15 1.16
C TYR A 274 -2.73 21.82 -0.21
N TRP A 275 -2.91 23.14 -0.23
CA TRP A 275 -2.83 23.94 -1.46
C TRP A 275 -1.59 24.83 -1.43
N MET A 276 -0.90 24.96 -2.57
CA MET A 276 0.06 26.03 -2.78
C MET A 276 -0.70 27.37 -2.90
N PRO A 277 -0.27 28.46 -2.23
CA PRO A 277 -0.91 29.77 -2.36
C PRO A 277 -0.91 30.28 -3.81
N GLU A 278 -2.08 30.72 -4.30
CA GLU A 278 -2.26 31.24 -5.68
C GLU A 278 -1.26 32.33 -6.06
N SER A 279 -0.78 33.13 -5.10
CA SER A 279 0.19 34.21 -5.31
C SER A 279 1.59 33.73 -5.77
N ARG A 280 1.86 32.42 -5.76
CA ARG A 280 3.15 31.85 -6.20
C ARG A 280 3.04 30.82 -7.32
N ALA A 281 1.83 30.54 -7.82
CA ALA A 281 1.66 29.76 -9.04
C ALA A 281 2.19 30.57 -10.23
N LYS A 282 3.47 30.38 -10.59
CA LYS A 282 3.95 30.88 -11.88
C LYS A 282 3.18 30.11 -12.97
N PRO A 283 2.48 30.79 -13.88
CA PRO A 283 1.85 30.11 -15.00
C PRO A 283 2.97 29.42 -15.79
N SER A 284 2.97 28.09 -15.75
CA SER A 284 3.70 27.29 -16.74
C SER A 284 2.94 27.46 -18.06
N PRO A 285 3.61 27.61 -19.21
CA PRO A 285 2.91 27.66 -20.48
C PRO A 285 2.20 26.32 -20.68
N LEU A 286 0.88 26.32 -20.50
CA LEU A 286 0.01 25.24 -20.91
C LEU A 286 0.29 25.02 -22.40
N LEU A 287 0.79 23.83 -22.74
CA LEU A 287 0.52 23.24 -24.04
C LEU A 287 -1.00 23.16 -24.14
N VAL A 288 -1.58 24.10 -24.90
CA VAL A 288 -2.95 24.02 -25.37
C VAL A 288 -2.99 22.79 -26.27
N GLY A 289 -3.46 21.67 -25.71
CA GLY A 289 -3.93 20.56 -26.51
C GLY A 289 -5.16 21.05 -27.26
N ASP A 290 -5.04 21.18 -28.57
CA ASP A 290 -6.15 21.53 -29.44
C ASP A 290 -7.34 20.60 -29.20
N ARG A 291 -8.53 21.20 -29.17
CA ARG A 291 -9.79 20.46 -29.17
C ARG A 291 -9.82 19.59 -30.43
N MET A 292 -9.86 18.28 -30.26
CA MET A 292 -10.41 17.40 -31.28
C MET A 292 -11.87 17.80 -31.51
N THR A 293 -12.16 18.33 -32.69
CA THR A 293 -13.51 18.50 -33.22
C THR A 293 -13.89 17.27 -34.04
N ASP A 294 -15.17 16.89 -34.00
CA ASP A 294 -15.82 15.75 -34.69
C ASP A 294 -15.65 15.75 -36.24
N LYS A 295 -14.42 15.59 -36.75
CA LYS A 295 -14.18 15.49 -38.19
C LYS A 295 -13.16 14.46 -38.66
N ASP A 296 -12.61 13.65 -37.76
CA ASP A 296 -11.66 12.58 -38.15
C ASP A 296 -12.21 11.19 -37.77
N ILE A 297 -13.44 10.90 -38.21
CA ILE A 297 -13.96 9.54 -38.38
C ILE A 297 -14.21 9.35 -39.87
N ASP A 298 -13.28 8.68 -40.53
CA ASP A 298 -13.47 7.83 -41.71
C ASP A 298 -12.36 6.76 -41.73
#